data_AF-A0AAU8UP09-F1
#
_entry.id   AF-A0AAU8UP09-F1
#
_cell.length_a   1.000
_cell.length_b   1.000
_cell.length_c   1.000
_cell.angle_alpha   90.00
_cell.angle_beta   90.00
_cell.angle_gamma   90.00
#
_symmetry.space_group_name_H-M   'P 1'
#
loop_
_entity.id
_entity.type
_entity.pdbx_description
1 polymer ?
#
loop_
_entity_poly.entity_id
_entity_poly.type
_entity_poly.pdbx_seq_one_letter_code
_entity_poly.pdbx_strand_id
1 'polypeptide(L)'
;MSDAAWDAYARALFTARAQRGASRIRIEDGRHGRARLAVAACDALLATLANVSRAAGWRLVGFRDALSASLCAHADRLTGDDFRYALLEPRVVTCVFRRAGEWADVVTLPRAGGRRLDDWFAAAALMAAQPAIGDAYASALGGSIAAGDADGGVVLLDDDPAATANGQEHGA
;
A
#
# COMPACT_ATOMS: atom_id res chain seq x y z
N MET A 1 -22.00 1.83 -15.28
CA MET A 1 -21.46 2.93 -14.43
C MET A 1 -20.32 3.63 -15.18
N SER A 2 -20.40 4.95 -15.38
CA SER A 2 -19.38 5.74 -16.08
C SER A 2 -18.17 6.05 -15.18
N ASP A 3 -17.05 6.47 -15.75
CA ASP A 3 -15.87 6.91 -14.98
C ASP A 3 -16.19 8.05 -14.01
N ALA A 4 -17.10 8.95 -14.41
CA ALA A 4 -17.61 10.02 -13.54
C ALA A 4 -18.35 9.48 -12.29
N ALA A 5 -19.05 8.35 -12.41
CA ALA A 5 -19.73 7.72 -11.28
C ALA A 5 -18.74 7.08 -10.30
N TRP A 6 -17.65 6.50 -10.81
CA TRP A 6 -16.57 5.97 -9.97
C TRP A 6 -15.83 7.08 -9.23
N ASP A 7 -15.53 8.20 -9.90
CA ASP A 7 -14.91 9.37 -9.25
C ASP A 7 -15.80 9.94 -8.13
N ALA A 8 -17.10 10.12 -8.41
CA ALA A 8 -18.06 10.60 -7.41
C ALA A 8 -18.16 9.66 -6.20
N TYR A 9 -18.20 8.34 -6.45
CA TYR A 9 -18.21 7.33 -5.40
C TYR A 9 -16.93 7.36 -4.55
N ALA A 10 -15.76 7.38 -5.18
CA ALA A 10 -14.48 7.45 -4.48
C ALA A 10 -14.37 8.73 -3.65
N ARG A 11 -14.82 9.88 -4.19
CA ARG A 11 -14.85 11.15 -3.46
C ARG A 11 -15.74 11.07 -2.23
N ALA A 12 -16.92 10.46 -2.33
CA ALA A 12 -17.81 10.23 -1.19
C ALA A 12 -17.14 9.36 -0.11
N LEU A 13 -16.47 8.27 -0.51
CA LEU A 13 -15.73 7.39 0.41
C LEU A 13 -14.59 8.09 1.15
N PHE A 14 -13.78 8.90 0.44
CA PHE A 14 -12.69 9.65 1.09
C PHE A 14 -13.23 10.73 2.03
N THR A 15 -14.34 11.37 1.66
CA THR A 15 -15.01 12.37 2.52
C THR A 15 -15.53 11.72 3.80
N ALA A 16 -16.15 10.54 3.70
CA ALA A 16 -16.65 9.79 4.85
C ALA A 16 -15.54 9.36 5.82
N ARG A 17 -14.32 9.13 5.33
CA ARG A 17 -13.12 8.82 6.13
C ARG A 17 -12.43 10.08 6.72
N ALA A 18 -13.16 11.20 6.78
CA ALA A 18 -12.71 12.47 7.36
C ALA A 18 -11.45 13.08 6.72
N GLN A 19 -11.11 12.71 5.48
CA GLN A 19 -10.12 13.44 4.69
C GLN A 19 -10.73 14.77 4.26
N ARG A 20 -10.44 15.84 5.01
CA ARG A 20 -10.96 17.19 4.74
C ARG A 20 -10.09 17.88 3.70
N GLY A 21 -10.73 18.51 2.73
CA GLY A 21 -10.07 19.35 1.72
C GLY A 21 -10.08 18.76 0.31
N ALA A 22 -9.63 19.57 -0.66
CA ALA A 22 -9.53 19.15 -2.04
C ALA A 22 -8.47 18.04 -2.18
N SER A 23 -8.91 16.89 -2.68
CA SER A 23 -8.03 15.75 -2.99
C SER A 23 -8.06 15.45 -4.48
N ARG A 24 -6.89 15.11 -5.03
CA ARG A 24 -6.79 14.43 -6.32
C ARG A 24 -6.92 12.95 -6.09
N ILE A 25 -7.88 12.33 -6.75
CA ILE A 25 -8.16 10.90 -6.64
C ILE A 25 -7.67 10.22 -7.92
N ARG A 26 -7.01 9.08 -7.76
CA ARG A 26 -6.70 8.16 -8.85
C ARG A 26 -7.34 6.82 -8.51
N ILE A 27 -8.03 6.26 -9.47
CA ILE A 27 -8.66 4.94 -9.39
C ILE A 27 -7.91 4.07 -10.39
N GLU A 28 -7.56 2.86 -9.96
CA GLU A 28 -6.95 1.85 -10.82
C GLU A 28 -7.86 1.57 -12.03
N ASP A 29 -7.25 1.36 -13.21
CA ASP A 29 -7.96 0.90 -14.38
C ASP A 29 -8.42 -0.55 -14.18
N GLY A 30 -9.66 -0.87 -14.55
CA GLY A 30 -10.19 -2.20 -14.31
C GLY A 30 -11.44 -2.50 -15.12
N ARG A 31 -11.86 -3.76 -15.12
CA ARG A 31 -13.10 -4.19 -15.77
C ARG A 31 -14.32 -3.55 -15.10
N HIS A 32 -15.40 -3.41 -15.85
CA HIS A 32 -16.64 -2.87 -15.30
C HIS A 32 -17.20 -3.79 -14.21
N GLY A 33 -17.72 -3.22 -13.12
CA GLY A 33 -18.36 -3.97 -12.03
C GLY A 33 -17.39 -4.70 -11.08
N ARG A 34 -16.08 -4.54 -11.25
CA ARG A 34 -15.08 -5.10 -10.33
C ARG A 34 -14.58 -4.03 -9.37
N ALA A 35 -14.22 -4.45 -8.16
CA ALA A 35 -13.59 -3.59 -7.16
C ALA A 35 -12.21 -3.13 -7.66
N ARG A 36 -11.84 -1.90 -7.28
CA ARG A 36 -10.63 -1.21 -7.76
C ARG A 36 -9.96 -0.52 -6.59
N LEU A 37 -8.63 -0.44 -6.61
CA LEU A 37 -7.94 0.42 -5.66
C LEU A 37 -8.12 1.88 -6.04
N ALA A 38 -8.30 2.73 -5.03
CA ALA A 38 -8.37 4.16 -5.18
C ALA A 38 -7.45 4.83 -4.16
N VAL A 39 -6.75 5.86 -4.61
CA VAL A 39 -5.78 6.61 -3.82
C VAL A 39 -6.13 8.09 -3.92
N ALA A 40 -6.11 8.78 -2.77
CA ALA A 40 -6.30 10.21 -2.70
C ALA A 40 -5.03 10.89 -2.19
N ALA A 41 -4.67 12.01 -2.81
CA ALA A 41 -3.60 12.88 -2.36
C ALA A 41 -4.12 14.30 -2.20
N CYS A 42 -3.68 14.99 -1.16
CA CYS A 42 -4.03 16.40 -0.91
C CYS A 42 -3.58 17.28 -2.08
N ASP A 43 -4.51 18.01 -2.70
CA ASP A 43 -4.23 18.83 -3.88
C ASP A 43 -3.25 19.97 -3.56
N ALA A 44 -3.41 20.61 -2.39
CA ALA A 44 -2.52 21.67 -1.94
C ALA A 44 -1.07 21.16 -1.73
N LEU A 45 -0.91 19.95 -1.19
CA LEU A 45 0.41 19.34 -1.04
C LEU A 45 1.07 19.11 -2.41
N LEU A 46 0.33 18.54 -3.35
CA LEU A 46 0.84 18.29 -4.71
C LEU A 46 1.21 19.60 -5.43
N ALA A 47 0.40 20.65 -5.27
CA ALA A 47 0.70 21.97 -5.82
C ALA A 47 1.97 22.56 -5.22
N THR A 48 2.14 22.49 -3.90
CA THR A 48 3.34 22.96 -3.20
C THR A 48 4.58 22.18 -3.65
N LEU A 49 4.52 20.85 -3.72
CA LEU A 49 5.63 20.02 -4.21
C LEU A 49 6.04 20.39 -5.64
N ALA A 50 5.08 20.60 -6.53
CA ALA A 50 5.36 21.00 -7.90
C ALA A 50 5.99 22.40 -7.97
N ASN A 51 5.55 23.34 -7.13
CA ASN A 51 6.09 24.70 -7.09
C ASN A 51 7.51 24.73 -6.51
N VAL A 52 7.76 24.05 -5.39
CA VAL A 52 9.09 23.96 -4.77
C VAL A 52 10.09 23.27 -5.71
N SER A 53 9.67 22.18 -6.37
CA SER A 53 10.51 21.51 -7.37
C SER A 53 10.92 22.47 -8.48
N ARG A 54 9.95 23.21 -9.05
CA ARG A 54 10.21 24.18 -10.13
C ARG A 54 11.15 25.30 -9.67
N ALA A 55 10.98 25.81 -8.46
CA ALA A 55 11.87 26.84 -7.91
C ALA A 55 13.32 26.36 -7.76
N ALA A 56 13.52 25.06 -7.52
CA ALA A 56 14.84 24.43 -7.48
C ALA A 56 15.38 24.02 -8.87
N GLY A 57 14.69 24.37 -9.97
CA GLY A 57 15.06 23.95 -11.32
C GLY A 57 14.71 22.49 -11.65
N TRP A 58 13.92 21.83 -10.80
CA TRP A 58 13.48 20.45 -10.98
C TRP A 58 12.05 20.38 -11.51
N ARG A 59 11.69 19.23 -12.10
CA ARG A 59 10.32 18.94 -12.54
C ARG A 59 9.79 17.72 -11.81
N LEU A 60 8.66 17.88 -11.13
CA LEU A 60 7.94 16.75 -10.52
C LEU A 60 7.38 15.86 -11.65
N VAL A 61 7.92 14.65 -11.78
CA VAL A 61 7.53 13.69 -12.84
C VAL A 61 6.34 12.82 -12.45
N GLY A 62 6.13 12.58 -11.17
CA GLY A 62 5.05 11.74 -10.67
C GLY A 62 4.92 11.76 -9.16
N PHE A 63 3.83 11.20 -8.68
CA PHE A 63 3.55 10.98 -7.26
C PHE A 63 2.78 9.67 -7.14
N ARG A 64 3.20 8.80 -6.21
CA ARG A 64 2.55 7.52 -5.92
C ARG A 64 2.56 7.34 -4.40
N ASP A 65 1.47 6.83 -3.85
CA ASP A 65 1.43 6.43 -2.45
C ASP A 65 2.29 5.17 -2.23
N ALA A 66 2.67 4.93 -0.98
CA ALA A 66 3.56 3.84 -0.63
C ALA A 66 2.97 2.45 -0.94
N LEU A 67 1.67 2.26 -0.74
CA LEU A 67 1.00 0.98 -1.01
C LEU A 67 1.01 0.66 -2.50
N SER A 68 0.54 1.57 -3.35
CA SER A 68 0.58 1.37 -4.81
C SER A 68 2.01 1.23 -5.34
N ALA A 69 2.97 1.96 -4.76
CA ALA A 69 4.37 1.82 -5.12
C ALA A 69 4.91 0.42 -4.80
N SER A 70 4.61 -0.09 -3.60
CA SER A 70 5.09 -1.39 -3.14
C SER A 70 4.41 -2.56 -3.87
N LEU A 71 3.09 -2.50 -4.09
CA LEU A 71 2.36 -3.47 -4.91
C LEU A 71 2.89 -3.54 -6.35
N CYS A 72 3.21 -2.38 -6.94
CA CYS A 72 3.79 -2.34 -8.28
C CYS A 72 5.22 -2.87 -8.33
N ALA A 73 6.04 -2.59 -7.31
CA ALA A 73 7.42 -3.05 -7.24
C ALA A 73 7.50 -4.59 -7.11
N HIS A 74 6.51 -5.18 -6.44
CA HIS A 74 6.48 -6.61 -6.15
C HIS A 74 5.47 -7.40 -7.01
N ALA A 75 4.92 -6.79 -8.06
CA ALA A 75 3.84 -7.38 -8.87
C ALA A 75 4.17 -8.78 -9.40
N ASP A 76 5.41 -9.03 -9.81
CA ASP A 76 5.86 -10.32 -10.34
C ASP A 76 5.93 -11.44 -9.28
N ARG A 77 5.97 -11.06 -7.99
CA ARG A 77 6.05 -11.99 -6.85
C ARG A 77 4.70 -12.23 -6.20
N LEU A 78 3.72 -11.35 -6.44
CA LEU A 78 2.34 -11.50 -5.95
C LEU A 78 1.61 -12.51 -6.84
N THR A 79 1.95 -13.78 -6.67
CA THR A 79 1.36 -14.88 -7.44
C THR A 79 0.05 -15.36 -6.84
N GLY A 80 -0.83 -15.87 -7.71
CA GLY A 80 -2.12 -16.42 -7.32
C GLY A 80 -3.28 -15.41 -7.41
N ASP A 81 -4.49 -15.93 -7.58
CA ASP A 81 -5.72 -15.14 -7.63
C ASP A 81 -6.17 -14.67 -6.24
N ASP A 82 -5.74 -15.40 -5.20
CA ASP A 82 -6.08 -15.18 -3.81
C ASP A 82 -4.82 -14.88 -2.99
N PHE A 83 -4.68 -13.64 -2.55
CA PHE A 83 -3.60 -13.27 -1.65
C PHE A 83 -3.99 -12.16 -0.68
N ARG A 84 -3.22 -12.08 0.40
CA ARG A 84 -3.24 -10.98 1.36
C ARG A 84 -1.86 -10.35 1.41
N TYR A 85 -1.80 -9.03 1.43
CA TYR A 85 -0.56 -8.28 1.40
C TYR A 85 -0.53 -7.23 2.49
N ALA A 86 0.57 -7.12 3.23
CA ALA A 86 0.77 -6.12 4.27
C ALA A 86 1.94 -5.19 3.92
N LEU A 87 1.68 -3.89 3.87
CA LEU A 87 2.72 -2.86 3.86
C LEU A 87 2.93 -2.34 5.29
N LEU A 88 4.13 -2.51 5.81
CA LEU A 88 4.54 -2.03 7.12
C LEU A 88 5.19 -0.67 6.99
N GLU A 89 4.51 0.37 7.46
CA GLU A 89 5.05 1.71 7.58
C GLU A 89 5.52 1.95 9.03
N PRO A 90 6.27 3.02 9.33
CA PRO A 90 6.78 3.26 10.69
C PRO A 90 5.70 3.33 11.77
N ARG A 91 4.47 3.73 11.42
CA ARG A 91 3.37 3.95 12.39
C ARG A 91 2.11 3.15 12.10
N VAL A 92 1.99 2.55 10.93
CA VAL A 92 0.79 1.84 10.49
C VAL A 92 1.17 0.58 9.72
N VAL A 93 0.25 -0.37 9.67
CA VAL A 93 0.31 -1.51 8.76
C VAL A 93 -0.93 -1.43 7.88
N THR A 94 -0.73 -1.38 6.56
CA THR A 94 -1.84 -1.39 5.60
C THR A 94 -1.93 -2.76 4.96
N CYS A 95 -3.01 -3.48 5.25
CA CYS A 95 -3.32 -4.79 4.70
C CYS A 95 -4.30 -4.65 3.53
N VAL A 96 -4.02 -5.31 2.41
CA VAL A 96 -4.95 -5.46 1.28
C VAL A 96 -5.28 -6.92 1.06
N PHE A 97 -6.50 -7.19 0.61
CA PHE A 97 -7.00 -8.52 0.33
C PHE A 97 -7.38 -8.61 -1.14
N ARG A 98 -6.91 -9.66 -1.81
CA ARG A 98 -7.29 -10.01 -3.18
C ARG A 98 -7.92 -11.40 -3.19
N ARG A 99 -9.06 -11.54 -3.85
CA ARG A 99 -9.88 -12.76 -3.90
C ARG A 99 -10.44 -12.94 -5.30
N ALA A 100 -10.34 -14.16 -5.84
CA ALA A 100 -10.71 -14.51 -7.21
C ALA A 100 -10.13 -13.53 -8.25
N GLY A 101 -8.89 -13.07 -8.04
CA GLY A 101 -8.19 -12.13 -8.90
C GLY A 101 -8.61 -10.66 -8.72
N GLU A 102 -9.46 -10.34 -7.75
CA GLU A 102 -10.05 -9.02 -7.53
C GLU A 102 -9.77 -8.44 -6.16
N TRP A 103 -9.68 -7.12 -6.06
CA TRP A 103 -9.55 -6.45 -4.77
C TRP A 103 -10.80 -6.69 -3.92
N ALA A 104 -10.62 -7.17 -2.70
CA ALA A 104 -11.71 -7.42 -1.77
C ALA A 104 -11.83 -6.32 -0.72
N ASP A 105 -10.71 -5.93 -0.08
CA ASP A 105 -10.71 -4.88 0.94
C ASP A 105 -9.30 -4.31 1.20
N VAL A 106 -9.25 -3.18 1.89
CA VAL A 106 -8.04 -2.52 2.41
C VAL A 106 -8.28 -2.02 3.83
N VAL A 107 -7.40 -2.39 4.75
CA VAL A 107 -7.46 -2.00 6.16
C VAL A 107 -6.12 -1.45 6.61
N THR A 108 -6.12 -0.26 7.20
CA THR A 108 -4.95 0.32 7.84
C THR A 108 -5.09 0.25 9.37
N LEU A 109 -4.12 -0.37 10.02
CA LEU A 109 -4.07 -0.57 11.47
C LEU A 109 -2.89 0.21 12.07
N PRO A 110 -3.02 0.77 13.29
CA PRO A 110 -1.87 1.35 13.98
C PRO A 110 -0.81 0.28 14.25
N ARG A 111 0.45 0.55 13.92
CA ARG A 111 1.57 -0.35 14.22
C ARG A 111 1.98 -0.17 15.68
N ALA A 112 1.34 -0.91 16.58
CA ALA A 112 1.60 -0.87 18.01
C ALA A 112 2.03 -2.25 18.54
N GLY A 113 3.24 -2.30 19.12
CA GLY A 113 3.82 -3.49 19.76
C GLY A 113 4.40 -4.53 18.80
N GLY A 114 5.31 -5.37 19.30
CA GLY A 114 5.98 -6.47 18.58
C GLY A 114 5.05 -7.65 18.26
N ARG A 115 3.96 -7.36 17.54
CA ARG A 115 3.01 -8.33 17.02
C ARG A 115 3.59 -9.02 15.79
N ARG A 116 3.28 -10.30 15.64
CA ARG A 116 3.65 -11.08 14.44
C ARG A 116 2.84 -10.61 13.25
N LEU A 117 3.34 -10.83 12.03
CA LEU A 117 2.62 -10.44 10.81
C LEU A 117 1.22 -11.07 10.71
N ASP A 118 1.07 -12.31 11.17
CA ASP A 118 -0.24 -12.97 11.20
C ASP A 118 -1.26 -12.28 12.10
N ASP A 119 -0.84 -11.65 13.20
CA ASP A 119 -1.76 -10.92 14.08
C ASP A 119 -2.35 -9.70 13.34
N TRP A 120 -1.53 -9.02 12.52
CA TRP A 120 -2.00 -7.89 11.72
C TRP A 120 -2.96 -8.33 10.64
N PHE A 121 -2.66 -9.44 9.95
CA PHE A 121 -3.60 -9.98 8.99
C PHE A 121 -4.89 -10.48 9.63
N ALA A 122 -4.82 -11.15 10.78
CA ALA A 122 -6.01 -11.63 11.49
C ALA A 122 -6.89 -10.47 11.94
N ALA A 123 -6.30 -9.41 12.50
CA ALA A 123 -7.02 -8.20 12.86
C ALA A 123 -7.63 -7.50 11.62
N ALA A 124 -6.87 -7.38 10.53
CA ALA A 124 -7.35 -6.77 9.30
C ALA A 124 -8.48 -7.58 8.66
N ALA A 125 -8.35 -8.91 8.62
CA ALA A 125 -9.36 -9.82 8.09
C ALA A 125 -10.67 -9.72 8.89
N LEU A 126 -10.57 -9.66 10.22
CA LEU A 126 -11.72 -9.44 11.11
C LEU A 126 -12.42 -8.11 10.82
N MET A 127 -11.65 -7.01 10.69
CA MET A 127 -12.19 -5.67 10.42
C MET A 127 -12.84 -5.55 9.03
N ALA A 128 -12.28 -6.25 8.05
CA ALA A 128 -12.75 -6.28 6.66
C ALA A 128 -13.88 -7.30 6.43
N ALA A 129 -14.25 -8.09 7.46
CA ALA A 129 -15.10 -9.27 7.32
C ALA A 129 -14.63 -10.22 6.18
N GLN A 130 -13.30 -10.30 5.97
CA GLN A 130 -12.67 -11.14 4.97
C GLN A 130 -12.14 -12.43 5.60
N PRO A 131 -12.13 -13.55 4.87
CA PRO A 131 -11.45 -14.75 5.31
C PRO A 131 -9.92 -14.57 5.24
N ALA A 132 -9.19 -15.10 6.22
CA ALA A 132 -7.72 -15.13 6.22
C ALA A 132 -7.19 -16.29 5.35
N ILE A 133 -7.56 -16.29 4.07
CA ILE A 133 -7.22 -17.33 3.09
C ILE A 133 -6.38 -16.71 1.96
N GLY A 134 -5.52 -17.54 1.37
CA GLY A 134 -4.62 -17.15 0.28
C GLY A 134 -3.21 -16.90 0.75
N ASP A 135 -2.31 -16.72 -0.20
CA ASP A 135 -0.90 -16.50 0.08
C ASP A 135 -0.70 -15.18 0.83
N ALA A 136 0.23 -15.16 1.77
CA ALA A 136 0.48 -14.01 2.63
C ALA A 136 1.81 -13.38 2.27
N TYR A 137 1.79 -12.10 1.92
CA TYR A 137 2.97 -11.35 1.50
C TYR A 137 3.16 -10.11 2.37
N ALA A 138 4.39 -9.74 2.69
CA ALA A 138 4.65 -8.52 3.45
C ALA A 138 5.89 -7.77 2.96
N SER A 139 5.83 -6.44 3.03
CA SER A 139 6.95 -5.52 2.79
C SER A 139 6.92 -4.39 3.82
N ALA A 140 8.04 -3.72 4.04
CA ALA A 140 8.22 -2.57 4.89
C ALA A 140 8.72 -1.36 4.09
N LEU A 141 8.10 -0.20 4.33
CA LEU A 141 8.55 1.06 3.80
C LEU A 141 9.69 1.62 4.67
N GLY A 142 10.90 1.67 4.11
CA GLY A 142 12.04 2.39 4.72
C GLY A 142 12.70 1.67 5.90
N GLY A 143 12.60 0.35 5.99
CA GLY A 143 13.28 -0.46 7.00
C GLY A 143 13.18 -1.96 6.71
N SER A 144 13.91 -2.77 7.49
CA SER A 144 13.81 -4.23 7.42
C SER A 144 12.71 -4.74 8.35
N ILE A 145 11.98 -5.77 7.91
CA ILE A 145 11.10 -6.56 8.77
C ILE A 145 12.01 -7.48 9.57
N ALA A 146 11.94 -7.43 10.90
CA ALA A 146 12.74 -8.33 11.72
C ALA A 146 12.34 -9.78 11.40
N ALA A 147 13.30 -10.65 11.12
CA ALA A 147 13.03 -12.04 10.73
C ALA A 147 12.15 -12.81 11.75
N GLY A 148 12.13 -12.38 13.02
CA GLY A 148 11.24 -12.93 14.06
C GLY A 148 9.76 -12.60 13.89
N ASP A 149 9.41 -11.61 13.06
CA ASP A 149 8.02 -11.20 12.79
C ASP A 149 7.36 -12.04 11.68
N ALA A 150 8.16 -12.82 10.92
CA ALA A 150 7.77 -13.58 9.73
C ALA A 150 7.38 -15.04 9.99
N ASP A 151 7.32 -15.46 11.26
CA ASP A 151 6.92 -16.82 11.57
C ASP A 151 5.41 -17.01 11.27
N GLY A 152 5.03 -18.06 10.53
CA GLY A 152 3.64 -18.35 10.15
C GLY A 152 3.32 -18.51 8.65
N GLY A 153 4.33 -18.57 7.78
CA GLY A 153 4.13 -18.78 6.34
C GLY A 153 3.88 -17.50 5.52
N VAL A 154 4.25 -16.33 6.08
CA VAL A 154 4.23 -15.05 5.38
C VAL A 154 5.53 -14.86 4.60
N VAL A 155 5.43 -14.57 3.31
CA VAL A 155 6.56 -14.30 2.42
C VAL A 155 6.98 -12.84 2.53
N LEU A 156 8.22 -12.58 2.97
CA LEU A 156 8.80 -11.24 2.99
C LEU A 156 9.32 -10.85 1.61
N LEU A 157 8.96 -9.65 1.16
CA LEU A 157 9.25 -9.18 -0.19
C LEU A 157 10.46 -8.23 -0.26
N ASP A 158 10.88 -7.61 0.84
CA ASP A 158 12.05 -6.71 0.82
C ASP A 158 13.38 -7.38 1.20
N ASP A 159 13.36 -8.70 1.43
CA ASP A 159 14.58 -9.51 1.51
C ASP A 159 15.16 -9.70 0.11
N ASP A 160 15.76 -8.64 -0.43
CA ASP A 160 16.70 -8.74 -1.55
C ASP A 160 18.13 -8.77 -0.96
N PRO A 161 18.85 -9.91 -1.02
CA PRO A 161 20.21 -10.04 -0.49
C PRO A 161 21.22 -9.13 -1.21
N ALA A 162 20.85 -8.48 -2.32
CA ALA A 162 21.69 -7.51 -3.01
C ALA A 162 21.81 -6.14 -2.30
N ALA A 163 20.86 -5.78 -1.43
CA ALA A 163 20.85 -4.47 -0.77
C ALA A 163 21.80 -4.37 0.44
N THR A 164 22.18 -5.49 1.05
CA THR A 164 23.10 -5.52 2.21
C THR A 164 24.58 -5.47 1.80
N ALA A 165 24.92 -5.71 0.54
CA ALA A 165 26.31 -5.76 0.07
C ALA A 165 26.93 -4.38 -0.25
N ASN A 166 26.13 -3.35 -0.55
CA ASN A 166 26.64 -2.04 -0.99
C ASN A 166 26.81 -1.00 0.14
N GLY A 167 26.58 -1.39 1.40
CA GLY A 167 26.71 -0.49 2.57
C GLY A 167 28.09 -0.50 3.24
N GLN A 168 29.03 -1.31 2.77
CA GLN A 168 30.27 -1.61 3.49
C GLN A 168 31.56 -1.29 2.72
N GLU A 169 31.60 -0.22 1.92
CA GLU A 169 32.86 0.38 1.48
C GLU A 169 32.73 1.90 1.40
N HIS A 170 33.20 2.61 2.43
CA HIS A 170 33.97 3.87 2.38
C HIS A 170 34.17 4.35 3.83
N GLY A 171 35.27 3.92 4.45
CA GLY A 171 35.59 4.29 5.81
C GLY A 171 36.92 3.72 6.30
N ALA A 172 38.02 4.09 5.63
CA ALA A 172 39.34 4.33 6.22
C ALA A 172 40.27 4.91 5.15
#